data_AF-F0Y886-F1
#
_entry.id   AF-F0Y886-F1
#
_cell.length_a   1.000
_cell.length_b   1.000
_cell.length_c   1.000
_cell.angle_alpha   90.00
_cell.angle_beta   90.00
_cell.angle_gamma   90.00
#
_symmetry.space_group_name_H-M   'P 1'
#
loop_
_entity.id
_entity.type
_entity.pdbx_description
1 polymer ?
#
loop_
_entity_poly.entity_id
_entity_poly.type
_entity_poly.pdbx_seq_one_letter_code
_entity_poly.pdbx_strand_id
1 'polypeptide(L)'
;MLFFRGIQGLFGGVPPVALAWVTDVFPPNERPRYLAGVQATIASAFVAGAVLGGTLSSFGLRAPMCFACAVSLLGLATAHHYLKDPADLVFEDEQKFLDGKAREDERARTRSDDAADAATEATPLGGGAQADASPWRRPRCLACGLLSFSCNVAYGGASVLLPLFVLTSYGDLPREAAGQVSGLLFGALGLAQAAVMAGGFAPVSARLGLMPTCAIAALALGAGVGGIPLVGNRCASPWALLAPLALVALGNGLSRPAYVTYLSKIASKKYVSQTMAIVDVTLNAAMVCGPQLTVVFEKDGAGPAFLVAAAAAACELGVAVAVAKADAAGGASRASLLAASGGGRRERAADPPPRPRDVFLAETAKHLEAVLLGRNYEVDTYRAQVCVREILDGAFPYLAPGGTESPAHMRDVGRLMASLGHDDWAKDVQDKFQFEPMRRRPKTRFSHDIQGRESSRGALC
;
A
#
# COMPACT_ATOMS: atom_id res chain seq x y z
N MET A 1 10.01 -23.21 -30.64
CA MET A 1 9.23 -22.04 -30.14
C MET A 1 8.53 -22.35 -28.81
N LEU A 2 7.73 -23.43 -28.71
CA LEU A 2 7.03 -23.80 -27.45
C LEU A 2 7.97 -24.03 -26.26
N PHE A 3 9.10 -24.72 -26.46
CA PHE A 3 10.12 -24.92 -25.42
C PHE A 3 10.61 -23.60 -24.81
N PHE A 4 11.01 -22.63 -25.65
CA PHE A 4 11.47 -21.32 -25.19
C PHE A 4 10.35 -20.49 -24.54
N ARG A 5 9.09 -20.64 -24.99
CA ARG A 5 7.92 -20.05 -24.32
C ARG A 5 7.72 -20.64 -22.92
N GLY A 6 7.93 -21.94 -22.75
CA GLY A 6 7.88 -22.60 -21.44
C GLY A 6 8.96 -22.07 -20.49
N ILE A 7 10.20 -21.95 -20.97
CA ILE A 7 11.30 -21.34 -20.21
C ILE A 7 10.96 -19.89 -19.84
N GLN A 8 10.51 -19.08 -20.79
CA GLN A 8 10.13 -17.69 -20.53
C GLN A 8 9.03 -17.59 -19.47
N GLY A 9 8.06 -18.51 -19.46
CA GLY A 9 7.03 -18.59 -18.43
C GLY A 9 7.60 -18.93 -17.05
N LEU A 10 8.54 -19.88 -16.98
CA LEU A 10 9.19 -20.28 -15.72
C LEU A 10 9.96 -19.12 -15.07
N PHE A 11 10.61 -18.28 -15.87
CA PHE A 11 11.36 -17.11 -15.41
C PHE A 11 10.52 -15.82 -15.39
N GLY A 12 9.20 -15.90 -15.60
CA GLY A 12 8.30 -14.74 -15.66
C GLY A 12 7.99 -14.07 -14.31
N GLY A 13 8.54 -14.57 -13.20
CA GLY A 13 8.26 -14.10 -11.83
C GLY A 13 8.93 -12.79 -11.42
N VAL A 14 9.60 -12.07 -12.33
CA VAL A 14 10.35 -10.84 -11.98
C VAL A 14 9.45 -9.71 -11.46
N PRO A 15 8.31 -9.37 -12.09
CA PRO A 15 7.44 -8.30 -11.58
C PRO A 15 6.90 -8.53 -10.15
N PRO A 16 6.33 -9.71 -9.78
CA PRO A 16 5.86 -9.94 -8.41
C PRO A 16 6.99 -9.82 -7.38
N VAL A 17 8.18 -10.33 -7.71
CA VAL A 17 9.35 -10.25 -6.82
C VAL A 17 9.78 -8.81 -6.62
N ALA A 18 9.82 -8.00 -7.68
CA ALA A 18 10.16 -6.58 -7.58
C ALA A 18 9.13 -5.78 -6.75
N LEU A 19 7.83 -6.05 -6.93
CA LEU A 19 6.78 -5.39 -6.15
C LEU A 19 6.85 -5.78 -4.67
N ALA A 20 7.10 -7.06 -4.37
CA ALA A 20 7.29 -7.55 -3.00
C ALA A 20 8.51 -6.89 -2.34
N TRP A 21 9.64 -6.85 -3.05
CA TRP A 21 10.87 -6.20 -2.59
C TRP A 21 10.63 -4.73 -2.23
N VAL A 22 9.92 -3.96 -3.07
CA VAL A 22 9.56 -2.57 -2.76
C VAL A 22 8.68 -2.46 -1.52
N THR A 23 7.73 -3.39 -1.34
CA THR A 23 6.88 -3.35 -0.14
C THR A 23 7.61 -3.72 1.15
N ASP A 24 8.65 -4.55 1.05
CA ASP A 24 9.44 -5.00 2.19
C ASP A 24 10.47 -3.94 2.61
N VAL A 25 11.06 -3.22 1.64
CA VAL A 25 12.07 -2.17 1.89
C VAL A 25 11.46 -0.83 2.31
N PHE A 26 10.34 -0.41 1.72
CA PHE A 26 9.81 0.95 1.92
C PHE A 26 8.62 1.03 2.91
N PRO A 27 8.53 2.12 3.70
CA PRO A 27 7.44 2.30 4.67
C PRO A 27 6.09 2.57 3.98
N PRO A 28 4.95 2.26 4.64
CA PRO A 28 3.62 2.30 4.02
C PRO A 28 3.19 3.63 3.38
N ASN A 29 3.69 4.75 3.89
CA ASN A 29 3.44 6.09 3.37
C ASN A 29 4.14 6.36 2.04
N GLU A 30 5.30 5.75 1.79
CA GLU A 30 6.10 5.98 0.58
C GLU A 30 5.90 4.90 -0.50
N ARG A 31 5.42 3.70 -0.12
CA ARG A 31 5.14 2.59 -1.05
C ARG A 31 4.41 3.01 -2.32
N PRO A 32 3.32 3.81 -2.28
CA PRO A 32 2.61 4.21 -3.51
C PRO A 32 3.51 4.90 -4.54
N ARG A 33 4.47 5.72 -4.09
CA ARG A 33 5.41 6.45 -4.97
C ARG A 33 6.37 5.48 -5.67
N TYR A 34 6.97 4.56 -4.93
CA TYR A 34 7.92 3.59 -5.49
C TYR A 34 7.23 2.53 -6.34
N LEU A 35 6.06 2.03 -5.93
CA LEU A 35 5.25 1.10 -6.73
C LEU A 35 4.81 1.73 -8.05
N ALA A 36 4.42 3.01 -8.04
CA ALA A 36 4.15 3.76 -9.26
C ALA A 36 5.39 3.88 -10.15
N GLY A 37 6.58 4.11 -9.56
CA GLY A 37 7.86 4.15 -10.28
C GLY A 37 8.23 2.82 -10.94
N VAL A 38 8.05 1.69 -10.25
CA VAL A 38 8.25 0.34 -10.83
C VAL A 38 7.33 0.15 -12.04
N GLN A 39 6.05 0.48 -11.90
CA GLN A 39 5.08 0.32 -12.98
C GLN A 39 5.33 1.28 -14.15
N ALA A 40 5.78 2.50 -13.88
CA ALA A 40 6.21 3.44 -14.91
C ALA A 40 7.44 2.92 -15.67
N THR A 41 8.38 2.27 -14.98
CA THR A 41 9.55 1.62 -15.60
C THR A 41 9.14 0.46 -16.50
N ILE A 42 8.24 -0.42 -16.02
CA ILE A 42 7.69 -1.51 -16.82
C ILE A 42 6.99 -0.96 -18.07
N ALA A 43 6.13 0.04 -17.91
CA ALA A 43 5.46 0.68 -19.05
C ALA A 43 6.46 1.27 -20.05
N SER A 44 7.46 2.01 -19.56
CA SER A 44 8.52 2.62 -20.39
C SER A 44 9.32 1.57 -21.15
N ALA A 45 9.63 0.43 -20.52
CA ALA A 45 10.31 -0.69 -21.16
C ALA A 45 9.45 -1.32 -22.25
N PHE A 46 8.13 -1.44 -22.06
CA PHE A 46 7.21 -1.88 -23.11
C PHE A 46 7.20 -0.92 -24.31
N VAL A 47 7.20 0.39 -24.08
CA VAL A 47 7.27 1.39 -25.16
C VAL A 47 8.57 1.27 -25.95
N ALA A 48 9.70 1.36 -25.22
CA ALA A 48 11.03 1.30 -25.81
C ALA A 48 11.22 -0.03 -26.55
N GLY A 49 10.76 -1.13 -25.96
CA GLY A 49 10.80 -2.47 -26.55
C GLY A 49 10.00 -2.57 -27.84
N ALA A 50 8.81 -1.96 -27.94
CA ALA A 50 8.02 -1.97 -29.17
C ALA A 50 8.68 -1.15 -30.29
N VAL A 51 9.19 0.03 -29.97
CA VAL A 51 9.87 0.91 -30.94
C VAL A 51 11.17 0.25 -31.41
N LEU A 52 12.01 -0.23 -30.49
CA LEU A 52 13.26 -0.94 -30.80
C LEU A 52 12.98 -2.25 -31.54
N GLY A 53 11.95 -2.99 -31.15
CA GLY A 53 11.53 -4.22 -31.82
C GLY A 53 11.10 -3.99 -33.26
N GLY A 54 10.24 -2.99 -33.50
CA GLY A 54 9.79 -2.61 -34.83
C GLY A 54 10.93 -2.10 -35.71
N THR A 55 11.77 -1.21 -35.19
CA THR A 55 12.92 -0.67 -35.94
C THR A 55 13.99 -1.72 -36.24
N LEU A 56 14.40 -2.52 -35.25
CA LEU A 56 15.40 -3.58 -35.44
C LEU A 56 14.91 -4.71 -36.34
N SER A 57 13.60 -4.91 -36.46
CA SER A 57 13.05 -5.93 -37.38
C SER A 57 13.41 -5.68 -38.84
N SER A 58 13.76 -4.43 -39.21
CA SER A 58 14.26 -4.09 -40.56
C SER A 58 15.60 -4.75 -40.89
N PHE A 59 16.42 -5.07 -39.89
CA PHE A 59 17.68 -5.82 -40.06
C PHE A 59 17.47 -7.34 -40.01
N GLY A 60 16.22 -7.80 -39.97
CA GLY A 60 15.81 -9.19 -39.88
C GLY A 60 15.22 -9.57 -38.52
N LEU A 61 14.44 -10.65 -38.52
CA LEU A 61 13.67 -11.10 -37.34
C LEU A 61 14.54 -11.55 -36.14
N ARG A 62 15.84 -11.82 -36.36
CA ARG A 62 16.79 -12.24 -35.32
C ARG A 62 17.37 -11.06 -34.52
N ALA A 63 17.54 -9.90 -35.16
CA ALA A 63 18.14 -8.72 -34.54
C ALA A 63 17.45 -8.28 -33.23
N PRO A 64 16.11 -8.11 -33.18
CA PRO A 64 15.43 -7.74 -31.93
C PRO A 64 15.56 -8.81 -30.83
N MET A 65 15.68 -10.10 -31.20
CA MET A 65 15.88 -11.18 -30.22
C MET A 65 17.27 -11.13 -29.58
N CYS A 66 18.32 -10.93 -30.39
CA CYS A 66 19.68 -10.78 -29.88
C CYS A 66 19.81 -9.53 -28.99
N PHE A 67 19.18 -8.43 -29.39
CA PHE A 67 19.16 -7.20 -28.59
C PHE A 67 18.45 -7.41 -27.24
N ALA A 68 17.28 -8.06 -27.23
CA ALA A 68 16.57 -8.38 -26.00
C ALA A 68 17.43 -9.26 -25.06
N CYS A 69 18.15 -10.25 -25.61
CA CYS A 69 19.07 -11.08 -24.83
C CYS A 69 20.19 -10.26 -24.18
N ALA A 70 20.82 -9.34 -24.91
CA ALA A 70 21.86 -8.46 -24.37
C ALA A 70 21.33 -7.56 -23.24
N VAL A 71 20.14 -6.98 -23.41
CA VAL A 71 19.49 -6.15 -22.38
C VAL A 71 19.14 -6.99 -21.14
N SER A 72 18.65 -8.22 -21.30
CA SER A 72 18.37 -9.10 -20.17
C SER A 72 19.63 -9.50 -19.41
N LEU A 73 20.75 -9.75 -20.09
CA LEU A 73 22.04 -10.04 -19.44
C LEU A 73 22.56 -8.82 -18.67
N LEU A 74 22.41 -7.62 -19.23
CA LEU A 74 22.75 -6.38 -18.54
C LEU A 74 21.88 -6.20 -17.28
N GLY A 75 20.57 -6.46 -17.39
CA GLY A 75 19.64 -6.43 -16.26
C GLY A 75 19.98 -7.43 -15.15
N LEU A 76 20.45 -8.63 -15.52
CA LEU A 76 20.93 -9.62 -14.57
C LEU A 76 22.21 -9.14 -13.86
N ALA A 77 23.17 -8.58 -14.61
CA ALA A 77 24.40 -8.04 -14.04
C ALA A 77 24.13 -6.87 -13.08
N THR A 78 23.23 -5.95 -13.45
CA THR A 78 22.86 -4.84 -12.56
C THR A 78 22.09 -5.32 -11.34
N ALA A 79 21.15 -6.25 -11.48
CA ALA A 79 20.48 -6.84 -10.32
C ALA A 79 21.48 -7.53 -9.39
N HIS A 80 22.40 -8.33 -9.92
CA HIS A 80 23.41 -9.02 -9.11
C HIS A 80 24.32 -8.06 -8.33
N HIS A 81 24.69 -6.90 -8.91
CA HIS A 81 25.57 -5.94 -8.25
C HIS A 81 24.86 -4.94 -7.33
N TYR A 82 23.59 -4.60 -7.58
CA TYR A 82 22.90 -3.50 -6.88
C TYR A 82 21.71 -3.94 -6.01
N LEU A 83 21.05 -5.08 -6.27
CA LEU A 83 19.96 -5.54 -5.41
C LEU A 83 20.55 -6.28 -4.19
N LYS A 84 20.35 -5.69 -3.02
CA LYS A 84 20.56 -6.37 -1.73
C LYS A 84 19.30 -7.10 -1.30
N ASP A 85 19.47 -8.22 -0.58
CA ASP A 85 18.35 -8.93 0.02
C ASP A 85 17.69 -8.03 1.08
N PRO A 86 16.34 -7.90 1.11
CA PRO A 86 15.66 -7.20 2.18
C PRO A 86 16.05 -7.68 3.57
N ALA A 87 16.35 -8.98 3.74
CA ALA A 87 16.83 -9.52 5.00
C ALA A 87 18.15 -8.86 5.42
N ASP A 88 19.11 -8.76 4.50
CA ASP A 88 20.43 -8.16 4.76
C ASP A 88 20.33 -6.67 5.08
N LEU A 89 19.35 -5.95 4.52
CA LEU A 89 19.11 -4.55 4.84
C LEU A 89 18.58 -4.36 6.27
N VAL A 90 17.68 -5.24 6.71
CA VAL A 90 17.18 -5.25 8.10
C VAL A 90 18.33 -5.58 9.05
N PHE A 91 19.18 -6.57 8.72
CA PHE A 91 20.35 -6.92 9.50
C PHE A 91 21.42 -5.81 9.50
N GLU A 92 21.67 -5.11 8.39
CA GLU A 92 22.63 -3.98 8.36
C GLU A 92 22.17 -2.82 9.24
N ASP A 93 20.86 -2.51 9.27
CA ASP A 93 20.31 -1.49 10.16
C ASP A 93 20.34 -1.94 11.63
N GLU A 94 20.02 -3.21 11.90
CA GLU A 94 20.10 -3.80 13.24
C GLU A 94 21.55 -3.88 13.73
N GLN A 95 22.51 -4.22 12.85
CA GLN A 95 23.92 -4.32 13.17
C GLN A 95 24.60 -2.96 13.31
N LYS A 96 24.28 -1.96 12.46
CA LYS A 96 24.70 -0.56 12.69
C LYS A 96 24.14 -0.01 13.99
N PHE A 97 22.93 -0.43 14.36
CA PHE A 97 22.33 -0.08 15.64
C PHE A 97 23.04 -0.79 16.80
N LEU A 98 23.33 -2.08 16.69
CA LEU A 98 24.10 -2.84 17.69
C LEU A 98 25.52 -2.29 17.83
N ASP A 99 26.17 -1.89 16.74
CA ASP A 99 27.48 -1.24 16.74
C ASP A 99 27.42 0.17 17.33
N GLY A 100 26.32 0.90 17.05
CA GLY A 100 26.03 2.20 17.66
C GLY A 100 25.83 2.07 19.17
N LYS A 101 25.04 1.09 19.59
CA LYS A 101 24.78 0.74 20.99
C LYS A 101 26.03 0.20 21.67
N ALA A 102 26.84 -0.62 21.01
CA ALA A 102 28.12 -1.09 21.54
C ALA A 102 29.09 0.08 21.75
N ARG A 103 29.12 1.07 20.85
CA ARG A 103 29.88 2.32 21.04
C ARG A 103 29.32 3.20 22.15
N GLU A 104 28.01 3.19 22.36
CA GLU A 104 27.33 3.91 23.45
C GLU A 104 27.55 3.23 24.80
N ASP A 105 27.48 1.90 24.84
CA ASP A 105 27.78 1.02 25.96
C ASP A 105 29.29 1.04 26.29
N GLU A 106 30.17 1.19 25.30
CA GLU A 106 31.61 1.39 25.50
C GLU A 106 31.90 2.78 26.08
N ARG A 107 31.19 3.83 25.63
CA ARG A 107 31.20 5.16 26.25
C ARG A 107 30.62 5.16 27.67
N ALA A 108 29.60 4.34 27.92
CA ALA A 108 28.99 4.16 29.24
C ALA A 108 29.90 3.35 30.17
N ARG A 109 30.59 2.31 29.67
CA ARG A 109 31.55 1.48 30.41
C ARG A 109 32.80 2.25 30.81
N THR A 110 33.32 3.17 29.98
CA THR A 110 34.35 4.13 30.42
C THR A 110 33.88 5.13 31.48
N ARG A 111 32.58 5.12 31.83
CA ARG A 111 31.96 5.95 32.87
C ARG A 111 31.41 5.16 34.05
N SER A 112 31.40 3.83 33.99
CA SER A 112 30.81 2.97 35.02
C SER A 112 31.72 1.77 35.27
N ASP A 113 32.86 2.03 35.91
CA ASP A 113 33.62 1.00 36.65
C ASP A 113 32.90 0.60 37.97
N ASP A 114 31.73 1.17 38.27
CA ASP A 114 30.95 0.81 39.45
C ASP A 114 29.60 0.20 39.05
N ALA A 115 29.39 -1.01 39.55
CA ALA A 115 28.15 -1.79 39.61
C ALA A 115 27.77 -2.58 38.36
N ALA A 116 28.36 -3.78 38.28
CA ALA A 116 27.72 -4.95 37.71
C ALA A 116 26.51 -5.36 38.57
N ASP A 117 25.39 -5.76 37.95
CA ASP A 117 24.98 -7.17 37.93
C ASP A 117 23.56 -7.39 37.39
N ALA A 118 23.46 -8.48 36.63
CA ALA A 118 22.28 -9.31 36.37
C ALA A 118 21.17 -8.79 35.44
N ALA A 119 21.29 -9.18 34.17
CA ALA A 119 20.14 -9.50 33.32
C ALA A 119 19.82 -10.99 33.43
N THR A 120 18.54 -11.37 33.44
CA THR A 120 18.10 -12.72 33.03
C THR A 120 16.68 -12.68 32.46
N GLU A 121 16.52 -13.48 31.40
CA GLU A 121 15.42 -13.59 30.42
C GLU A 121 14.05 -14.00 30.99
N ALA A 122 12.98 -13.63 30.29
CA ALA A 122 11.68 -14.33 30.35
C ALA A 122 10.93 -14.30 29.00
N THR A 123 10.89 -15.47 28.39
CA THR A 123 9.96 -16.16 27.46
C THR A 123 8.63 -15.48 27.05
N PRO A 124 8.20 -15.61 25.77
CA PRO A 124 6.97 -15.01 25.25
C PRO A 124 5.71 -15.85 25.55
N LEU A 125 4.62 -15.20 25.97
CA LEU A 125 3.29 -15.80 26.08
C LEU A 125 2.23 -15.00 25.31
N GLY A 126 1.85 -15.55 24.15
CA GLY A 126 0.46 -15.74 23.72
C GLY A 126 -0.43 -14.51 23.50
N GLY A 127 -0.38 -13.94 22.28
CA GLY A 127 -1.36 -12.98 21.77
C GLY A 127 -2.46 -13.65 20.94
N GLY A 128 -3.72 -13.53 21.38
CA GLY A 128 -4.91 -14.09 20.76
C GLY A 128 -5.33 -13.40 19.44
N ALA A 129 -5.27 -14.19 18.38
CA ALA A 129 -6.06 -14.21 17.13
C ALA A 129 -7.10 -13.10 16.87
N GLN A 130 -6.73 -12.13 16.02
CA GLN A 130 -7.67 -11.56 15.06
C GLN A 130 -7.49 -12.34 13.75
N ALA A 131 -8.49 -13.16 13.42
CA ALA A 131 -8.39 -14.29 12.50
C ALA A 131 -7.56 -14.03 11.22
N ASP A 132 -6.48 -14.80 11.09
CA ASP A 132 -5.56 -14.98 9.96
C ASP A 132 -6.30 -15.51 8.70
N ALA A 133 -7.31 -14.80 8.21
CA ALA A 133 -7.98 -15.16 6.99
C ALA A 133 -7.06 -14.83 5.80
N SER A 134 -6.68 -15.88 5.08
CA SER A 134 -5.93 -15.83 3.82
C SER A 134 -6.47 -14.73 2.88
N PRO A 135 -5.60 -13.97 2.18
CA PRO A 135 -6.01 -12.91 1.24
C PRO A 135 -7.03 -13.38 0.21
N TRP A 136 -6.95 -14.65 -0.20
CA TRP A 136 -7.84 -15.30 -1.15
C TRP A 136 -9.29 -15.46 -0.69
N ARG A 137 -9.58 -15.27 0.60
CA ARG A 137 -10.93 -15.34 1.16
C ARG A 137 -11.55 -13.96 1.41
N ARG A 138 -10.78 -12.89 1.19
CA ARG A 138 -11.25 -11.51 1.46
C ARG A 138 -11.94 -10.94 0.22
N PRO A 139 -13.22 -10.55 0.31
CA PRO A 139 -13.99 -10.10 -0.86
C PRO A 139 -13.39 -8.85 -1.52
N ARG A 140 -12.78 -7.94 -0.74
CA ARG A 140 -12.10 -6.75 -1.29
C ARG A 140 -10.86 -7.08 -2.10
N CYS A 141 -10.09 -8.09 -1.67
CA CYS A 141 -8.90 -8.53 -2.39
C CYS A 141 -9.29 -9.25 -3.68
N LEU A 142 -10.34 -10.09 -3.64
CA LEU A 142 -10.90 -10.73 -4.83
C LEU A 142 -11.50 -9.70 -5.82
N ALA A 143 -12.17 -8.67 -5.33
CA ALA A 143 -12.68 -7.58 -6.17
C ALA A 143 -11.54 -6.82 -6.88
N CYS A 144 -10.41 -6.58 -6.20
CA CYS A 144 -9.20 -6.05 -6.86
C CYS A 144 -8.61 -7.01 -7.88
N GLY A 145 -8.61 -8.31 -7.58
CA GLY A 145 -8.22 -9.34 -8.54
C GLY A 145 -9.09 -9.29 -9.81
N LEU A 146 -10.40 -9.14 -9.65
CA LEU A 146 -11.35 -9.01 -10.75
C LEU A 146 -11.18 -7.69 -11.53
N LEU A 147 -10.89 -6.57 -10.85
CA LEU A 147 -10.51 -5.32 -11.49
C LEU A 147 -9.28 -5.50 -12.40
N SER A 148 -8.21 -6.09 -11.85
CA SER A 148 -7.00 -6.41 -12.61
C SER A 148 -7.33 -7.33 -13.78
N PHE A 149 -8.09 -8.41 -13.57
CA PHE A 149 -8.46 -9.33 -14.63
C PHE A 149 -9.19 -8.64 -15.78
N SER A 150 -10.28 -7.94 -15.48
CA SER A 150 -11.13 -7.27 -16.47
C SER A 150 -10.38 -6.19 -17.24
N CYS A 151 -9.56 -5.38 -16.55
CA CYS A 151 -8.71 -4.37 -17.17
C CYS A 151 -7.73 -5.00 -18.18
N ASN A 152 -7.05 -6.08 -17.77
CA ASN A 152 -6.05 -6.74 -18.61
C ASN A 152 -6.67 -7.58 -19.73
N VAL A 153 -7.90 -8.10 -19.59
CA VAL A 153 -8.63 -8.72 -20.71
C VAL A 153 -9.00 -7.66 -21.75
N ALA A 154 -9.52 -6.50 -21.32
CA ALA A 154 -9.86 -5.40 -22.22
C ALA A 154 -8.64 -4.88 -22.97
N TYR A 155 -7.57 -4.53 -22.24
CA TYR A 155 -6.33 -4.01 -22.81
C TYR A 155 -5.57 -5.07 -23.62
N GLY A 156 -5.36 -6.26 -23.04
CA GLY A 156 -4.63 -7.35 -23.68
C GLY A 156 -5.35 -7.85 -24.93
N GLY A 157 -6.67 -7.97 -24.87
CA GLY A 157 -7.51 -8.26 -26.04
C GLY A 157 -7.33 -7.21 -27.14
N ALA A 158 -7.55 -5.93 -26.81
CA ALA A 158 -7.36 -4.84 -27.78
C ALA A 158 -5.95 -4.81 -28.39
N SER A 159 -4.91 -5.13 -27.60
CA SER A 159 -3.52 -5.18 -28.09
C SER A 159 -3.26 -6.27 -29.13
N VAL A 160 -4.00 -7.39 -29.08
CA VAL A 160 -3.89 -8.45 -30.09
C VAL A 160 -4.80 -8.17 -31.29
N LEU A 161 -5.97 -7.58 -31.04
CA LEU A 161 -6.94 -7.25 -32.08
C LEU A 161 -6.49 -6.09 -32.98
N LEU A 162 -5.73 -5.12 -32.46
CA LEU A 162 -5.34 -3.93 -33.21
C LEU A 162 -4.49 -4.24 -34.46
N PRO A 163 -3.40 -5.04 -34.42
CA PRO A 163 -2.67 -5.42 -35.63
C PRO A 163 -3.56 -6.13 -36.66
N LEU A 164 -4.44 -7.04 -36.21
CA LEU A 164 -5.37 -7.75 -37.08
C LEU A 164 -6.35 -6.78 -37.74
N PHE A 165 -6.90 -5.86 -36.96
CA PHE A 165 -7.77 -4.81 -37.45
C PHE A 165 -7.07 -3.92 -38.48
N VAL A 166 -5.82 -3.53 -38.21
CA VAL A 166 -5.05 -2.72 -39.16
C VAL A 166 -4.86 -3.48 -40.48
N LEU A 167 -4.51 -4.77 -40.40
CA LEU A 167 -4.29 -5.62 -41.55
C LEU A 167 -5.56 -5.85 -42.39
N THR A 168 -6.72 -6.02 -41.74
CA THR A 168 -7.99 -6.29 -42.44
C THR A 168 -8.68 -5.03 -42.94
N SER A 169 -8.64 -3.95 -42.16
CA SER A 169 -9.42 -2.74 -42.44
C SER A 169 -8.68 -1.73 -43.32
N TYR A 170 -7.34 -1.81 -43.39
CA TYR A 170 -6.50 -0.97 -44.25
C TYR A 170 -5.74 -1.83 -45.27
N GLY A 171 -6.46 -2.73 -45.96
CA GLY A 171 -5.89 -3.75 -46.85
C GLY A 171 -5.08 -3.22 -48.04
N ASP A 172 -5.18 -1.93 -48.36
CA ASP A 172 -4.36 -1.26 -49.37
C ASP A 172 -2.88 -1.10 -48.94
N LEU A 173 -2.57 -1.26 -47.65
CA LEU A 173 -1.22 -1.21 -47.14
C LEU A 173 -0.48 -2.53 -47.43
N PRO A 174 0.74 -2.46 -48.00
CA PRO A 174 1.64 -3.61 -48.05
C PRO A 174 1.81 -4.23 -46.66
N ARG A 175 1.90 -5.56 -46.55
CA ARG A 175 2.00 -6.26 -45.25
C ARG A 175 3.14 -5.74 -44.36
N GLU A 176 4.26 -5.36 -44.97
CA GLU A 176 5.39 -4.76 -44.27
C GLU A 176 5.03 -3.37 -43.69
N ALA A 177 4.34 -2.53 -44.47
CA ALA A 177 3.89 -1.22 -44.03
C ALA A 177 2.81 -1.33 -42.94
N ALA A 178 1.89 -2.30 -43.02
CA ALA A 178 0.91 -2.57 -41.98
C ALA A 178 1.57 -2.96 -40.65
N GLY A 179 2.66 -3.74 -40.71
CA GLY A 179 3.49 -4.07 -39.55
C GLY A 179 4.16 -2.84 -38.93
N GLN A 180 4.74 -1.97 -39.76
CA GLN A 180 5.35 -0.71 -39.32
C GLN A 180 4.33 0.24 -38.69
N VAL A 181 3.16 0.43 -39.32
CA VAL A 181 2.06 1.26 -38.81
C VAL A 181 1.57 0.71 -37.47
N SER A 182 1.35 -0.60 -37.36
CA SER A 182 0.98 -1.23 -36.08
C SER A 182 2.03 -0.95 -35.00
N GLY A 183 3.32 -1.12 -35.33
CA GLY A 183 4.41 -0.81 -34.42
C GLY A 183 4.43 0.65 -33.95
N LEU A 184 4.20 1.60 -34.85
CA LEU A 184 4.13 3.03 -34.52
C LEU A 184 2.90 3.37 -33.66
N LEU A 185 1.74 2.76 -33.93
CA LEU A 185 0.53 2.91 -33.11
C LEU A 185 0.76 2.36 -31.70
N PHE A 186 1.42 1.22 -31.53
CA PHE A 186 1.81 0.69 -30.21
C PHE A 186 2.84 1.56 -29.51
N GLY A 187 3.80 2.11 -30.26
CA GLY A 187 4.76 3.08 -29.73
C GLY A 187 4.05 4.30 -29.16
N ALA A 188 3.11 4.89 -29.92
CA ALA A 188 2.30 6.03 -29.47
C ALA A 188 1.42 5.68 -28.25
N LEU A 189 0.74 4.53 -28.28
CA LEU A 189 -0.05 4.03 -27.15
C LEU A 189 0.81 3.91 -25.88
N GLY A 190 1.98 3.29 -26.01
CA GLY A 190 2.93 3.10 -24.92
C GLY A 190 3.42 4.43 -24.35
N LEU A 191 3.87 5.36 -25.21
CA LEU A 191 4.34 6.68 -24.79
C LEU A 191 3.25 7.45 -24.04
N ALA A 192 2.03 7.48 -24.58
CA ALA A 192 0.90 8.13 -23.95
C ALA A 192 0.58 7.50 -22.58
N GLN A 193 0.62 6.17 -22.49
CA GLN A 193 0.38 5.46 -21.24
C GLN A 193 1.46 5.78 -20.19
N ALA A 194 2.73 5.78 -20.59
CA ALA A 194 3.84 6.12 -19.70
C ALA A 194 3.72 7.57 -19.17
N ALA A 195 3.34 8.52 -20.04
CA ALA A 195 3.10 9.90 -19.64
C ALA A 195 1.94 10.02 -18.63
N VAL A 196 0.84 9.29 -18.85
CA VAL A 196 -0.29 9.23 -17.91
C VAL A 196 0.13 8.64 -16.56
N MET A 197 0.92 7.57 -16.56
CA MET A 197 1.41 6.94 -15.32
C MET A 197 2.37 7.86 -14.55
N ALA A 198 3.30 8.52 -15.25
CA ALA A 198 4.32 9.37 -14.64
C ALA A 198 3.76 10.71 -14.12
N GLY A 199 2.87 11.35 -14.88
CA GLY A 199 2.37 12.70 -14.56
C GLY A 199 0.90 12.76 -14.19
N GLY A 200 0.05 11.92 -14.77
CA GLY A 200 -1.41 11.99 -14.62
C GLY A 200 -1.94 11.27 -13.37
N PHE A 201 -1.36 10.13 -13.01
CA PHE A 201 -1.91 9.28 -11.96
C PHE A 201 -1.93 9.94 -10.57
N ALA A 202 -0.80 10.48 -10.11
CA ALA A 202 -0.68 11.09 -8.79
C ALA A 202 -1.68 12.25 -8.55
N PRO A 203 -1.80 13.27 -9.42
CA PRO A 203 -2.73 14.37 -9.19
C PRO A 203 -4.20 13.94 -9.27
N VAL A 204 -4.54 13.01 -10.18
CA VAL A 204 -5.92 12.53 -10.33
C VAL A 204 -6.34 11.70 -9.11
N SER A 205 -5.49 10.76 -8.69
CA SER A 205 -5.77 9.89 -7.54
C SER A 205 -5.80 10.65 -6.21
N ALA A 206 -5.00 11.71 -6.06
CA ALA A 206 -5.04 12.58 -4.89
C ALA A 206 -6.36 13.36 -4.78
N ARG A 207 -6.93 13.80 -5.91
CA ARG A 207 -8.18 14.58 -5.94
C ARG A 207 -9.44 13.72 -5.82
N LEU A 208 -9.45 12.55 -6.48
CA LEU A 208 -10.66 11.73 -6.63
C LEU A 208 -10.65 10.47 -5.76
N GLY A 209 -9.49 10.09 -5.21
CA GLY A 209 -9.31 8.79 -4.57
C GLY A 209 -9.05 7.66 -5.58
N LEU A 210 -8.65 6.49 -5.07
CA LEU A 210 -8.15 5.38 -5.90
C LEU A 210 -9.26 4.72 -6.73
N MET A 211 -10.37 4.32 -6.10
CA MET A 211 -11.44 3.59 -6.79
C MET A 211 -12.24 4.45 -7.78
N PRO A 212 -12.57 5.71 -7.48
CA PRO A 212 -13.14 6.61 -8.50
C PRO A 212 -12.18 6.85 -9.67
N THR A 213 -10.86 6.88 -9.42
CA THR A 213 -9.85 6.94 -10.50
C THR A 213 -9.91 5.68 -11.37
N CYS A 214 -10.00 4.48 -10.78
CA CYS A 214 -10.25 3.24 -11.54
C CYS A 214 -11.54 3.30 -12.37
N ALA A 215 -12.63 3.85 -11.83
CA ALA A 215 -13.89 3.96 -12.57
C ALA A 215 -13.77 4.87 -13.81
N ILE A 216 -13.15 6.03 -13.65
CA ILE A 216 -12.89 6.94 -14.79
C ILE A 216 -11.95 6.29 -15.80
N ALA A 217 -10.94 5.59 -15.31
CA ALA A 217 -9.99 4.86 -16.13
C ALA A 217 -10.69 3.75 -16.95
N ALA A 218 -11.58 2.97 -16.34
CA ALA A 218 -12.36 1.94 -17.01
C ALA A 218 -13.31 2.50 -18.08
N LEU A 219 -13.93 3.67 -17.83
CA LEU A 219 -14.73 4.37 -18.83
C LEU A 219 -13.88 4.79 -20.05
N ALA A 220 -12.72 5.38 -19.81
CA ALA A 220 -11.79 5.76 -20.87
C ALA A 220 -11.31 4.54 -21.66
N LEU A 221 -10.96 3.45 -20.97
CA LEU A 221 -10.55 2.20 -21.59
C LEU A 221 -11.66 1.62 -22.47
N GLY A 222 -12.88 1.49 -21.94
CA GLY A 222 -14.02 0.96 -22.68
C GLY A 222 -14.40 1.82 -23.89
N ALA A 223 -14.41 3.14 -23.74
CA ALA A 223 -14.67 4.08 -24.83
C ALA A 223 -13.57 4.03 -25.90
N GLY A 224 -12.31 3.92 -25.50
CA GLY A 224 -11.18 3.76 -26.42
C GLY A 224 -11.27 2.47 -27.21
N VAL A 225 -11.39 1.33 -26.52
CA VAL A 225 -11.46 0.00 -27.14
C VAL A 225 -12.68 -0.14 -28.05
N GLY A 226 -13.87 0.26 -27.59
CA GLY A 226 -15.09 0.23 -28.41
C GLY A 226 -15.07 1.25 -29.56
N GLY A 227 -14.29 2.33 -29.41
CA GLY A 227 -14.10 3.37 -30.42
C GLY A 227 -13.20 2.94 -31.59
N ILE A 228 -12.32 1.95 -31.41
CA ILE A 228 -11.40 1.49 -32.48
C ILE A 228 -12.16 1.09 -33.76
N PRO A 229 -13.13 0.15 -33.74
CA PRO A 229 -13.85 -0.20 -34.97
C PRO A 229 -14.73 0.94 -35.49
N LEU A 230 -15.27 1.79 -34.60
CA LEU A 230 -16.14 2.91 -34.99
C LEU A 230 -15.38 3.99 -35.78
N VAL A 231 -14.16 4.31 -35.33
CA VAL A 231 -13.28 5.29 -36.00
C VAL A 231 -12.61 4.65 -37.21
N GLY A 232 -12.07 3.44 -37.04
CA GLY A 232 -11.32 2.75 -38.09
C GLY A 232 -12.15 2.46 -39.34
N ASN A 233 -13.41 2.08 -39.19
CA ASN A 233 -14.29 1.82 -40.34
C ASN A 233 -14.76 3.09 -41.06
N ARG A 234 -14.64 4.26 -40.42
CA ARG A 234 -15.08 5.56 -41.00
C ARG A 234 -13.94 6.36 -41.61
N CYS A 235 -12.70 6.08 -41.19
CA CYS A 235 -11.54 6.85 -41.60
C CYS A 235 -10.59 5.98 -42.43
N ALA A 236 -10.30 6.41 -43.66
CA ALA A 236 -9.35 5.73 -44.56
C ALA A 236 -7.90 5.76 -44.04
N SER A 237 -7.57 6.65 -43.09
CA SER A 237 -6.23 6.79 -42.54
C SER A 237 -6.09 6.00 -41.22
N PRO A 238 -5.07 5.12 -41.08
CA PRO A 238 -4.84 4.37 -39.83
C PRO A 238 -4.42 5.28 -38.68
N TRP A 239 -3.95 6.49 -38.96
CA TRP A 239 -3.59 7.49 -37.94
C TRP A 239 -4.79 8.01 -37.17
N ALA A 240 -6.01 7.88 -37.71
CA ALA A 240 -7.24 8.19 -36.97
C ALA A 240 -7.40 7.33 -35.71
N LEU A 241 -6.76 6.16 -35.65
CA LEU A 241 -6.75 5.28 -34.49
C LEU A 241 -5.98 5.85 -33.29
N LEU A 242 -5.17 6.90 -33.47
CA LEU A 242 -4.47 7.57 -32.35
C LEU A 242 -5.44 8.13 -31.32
N ALA A 243 -6.62 8.61 -31.74
CA ALA A 243 -7.62 9.16 -30.82
C ALA A 243 -8.21 8.09 -29.87
N PRO A 244 -8.78 6.96 -30.35
CA PRO A 244 -9.22 5.90 -29.46
C PRO A 244 -8.05 5.27 -28.68
N LEU A 245 -6.85 5.16 -29.26
CA LEU A 245 -5.68 4.66 -28.54
C LEU A 245 -5.21 5.59 -27.41
N ALA A 246 -5.38 6.90 -27.53
CA ALA A 246 -5.11 7.84 -26.44
C ALA A 246 -6.07 7.59 -25.25
N LEU A 247 -7.33 7.24 -25.51
CA LEU A 247 -8.28 6.85 -24.47
C LEU A 247 -7.91 5.50 -23.83
N VAL A 248 -7.46 4.52 -24.63
CA VAL A 248 -6.93 3.25 -24.12
C VAL A 248 -5.70 3.50 -23.23
N ALA A 249 -4.77 4.36 -23.65
CA ALA A 249 -3.59 4.74 -22.88
C ALA A 249 -3.96 5.39 -21.55
N LEU A 250 -4.92 6.32 -21.57
CA LEU A 250 -5.44 6.99 -20.38
C LEU A 250 -6.06 5.97 -19.41
N GLY A 251 -6.92 5.09 -19.92
CA GLY A 251 -7.59 4.08 -19.13
C GLY A 251 -6.62 3.09 -18.48
N ASN A 252 -5.76 2.46 -19.28
CA ASN A 252 -4.79 1.51 -18.74
C ASN A 252 -3.76 2.19 -17.81
N GLY A 253 -3.30 3.40 -18.17
CA GLY A 253 -2.31 4.16 -17.41
C GLY A 253 -2.80 4.64 -16.04
N LEU A 254 -4.10 4.88 -15.87
CA LEU A 254 -4.69 5.25 -14.59
C LEU A 254 -5.13 4.03 -13.76
N SER A 255 -5.68 2.98 -14.39
CA SER A 255 -6.27 1.86 -13.66
C SER A 255 -5.21 0.99 -12.96
N ARG A 256 -4.16 0.59 -13.68
CA ARG A 256 -3.07 -0.26 -13.15
C ARG A 256 -2.49 0.21 -11.82
N PRO A 257 -1.97 1.45 -11.72
CA PRO A 257 -1.41 1.93 -10.47
C PRO A 257 -2.49 2.14 -9.39
N ALA A 258 -3.75 2.44 -9.76
CA ALA A 258 -4.84 2.65 -8.82
C ALA A 258 -5.20 1.36 -8.05
N TYR A 259 -5.46 0.24 -8.74
CA TYR A 259 -5.83 -1.00 -8.04
C TYR A 259 -4.65 -1.65 -7.31
N VAL A 260 -3.41 -1.53 -7.80
CA VAL A 260 -2.21 -2.00 -7.07
C VAL A 260 -2.01 -1.20 -5.77
N THR A 261 -2.14 0.13 -5.85
CA THR A 261 -2.03 1.00 -4.66
C THR A 261 -3.17 0.76 -3.68
N TYR A 262 -4.38 0.50 -4.16
CA TYR A 262 -5.49 0.16 -3.28
C TYR A 262 -5.24 -1.16 -2.55
N LEU A 263 -4.80 -2.17 -3.27
CA LEU A 263 -4.49 -3.49 -2.72
C LEU A 263 -3.38 -3.41 -1.66
N SER A 264 -2.38 -2.53 -1.86
CA SER A 264 -1.32 -2.26 -0.89
C SER A 264 -1.84 -1.68 0.42
N LYS A 265 -2.87 -0.83 0.35
CA LYS A 265 -3.46 -0.17 1.53
C LYS A 265 -4.30 -1.12 2.38
N ILE A 266 -4.93 -2.12 1.76
CA ILE A 266 -5.77 -3.10 2.47
C ILE A 266 -5.01 -4.37 2.89
N ALA A 267 -3.76 -4.52 2.45
CA ALA A 267 -2.93 -5.66 2.78
C ALA A 267 -2.47 -5.60 4.26
N SER A 268 -2.64 -6.70 4.99
CA SER A 268 -2.09 -6.86 6.34
C SER A 268 -0.58 -7.13 6.27
N LYS A 269 0.21 -6.60 7.22
CA LYS A 269 1.68 -6.77 7.29
C LYS A 269 2.15 -8.21 7.05
N LYS A 270 1.47 -9.20 7.64
CA LYS A 270 1.79 -10.64 7.49
C LYS A 270 1.59 -11.22 6.08
N TYR A 271 0.71 -10.63 5.28
CA TYR A 271 0.28 -11.16 3.98
C TYR A 271 0.45 -10.15 2.85
N VAL A 272 1.36 -9.16 2.98
CA VAL A 272 1.52 -8.10 1.96
C VAL A 272 1.88 -8.69 0.61
N SER A 273 2.91 -9.54 0.56
CA SER A 273 3.36 -10.23 -0.65
C SER A 273 2.26 -11.12 -1.26
N GLN A 274 1.58 -11.93 -0.44
CA GLN A 274 0.47 -12.78 -0.90
C GLN A 274 -0.73 -11.97 -1.41
N THR A 275 -1.03 -10.83 -0.79
CA THR A 275 -2.10 -9.95 -1.22
C THR A 275 -1.75 -9.30 -2.55
N MET A 276 -0.50 -8.88 -2.74
CA MET A 276 -0.01 -8.38 -4.03
C MET A 276 -0.06 -9.42 -5.14
N ALA A 277 0.28 -10.68 -4.82
CA ALA A 277 0.28 -11.77 -5.78
C ALA A 277 -1.09 -12.01 -6.44
N ILE A 278 -2.20 -11.58 -5.82
CA ILE A 278 -3.53 -11.67 -6.41
C ILE A 278 -3.58 -10.92 -7.76
N VAL A 279 -3.00 -9.73 -7.84
CA VAL A 279 -2.99 -8.93 -9.07
C VAL A 279 -2.23 -9.64 -10.18
N ASP A 280 -1.09 -10.25 -9.85
CA ASP A 280 -0.25 -10.92 -10.85
C ASP A 280 -0.87 -12.25 -11.31
N VAL A 281 -1.50 -13.00 -10.42
CA VAL A 281 -2.23 -14.22 -10.80
C VAL A 281 -3.39 -13.88 -11.73
N THR A 282 -4.17 -12.84 -11.41
CA THR A 282 -5.29 -12.43 -12.27
C THR A 282 -4.84 -11.76 -13.56
N LEU A 283 -3.73 -11.03 -13.55
CA LEU A 283 -3.07 -10.52 -14.75
C LEU A 283 -2.70 -11.67 -15.71
N ASN A 284 -2.04 -12.70 -15.21
CA ASN A 284 -1.63 -13.84 -16.04
C ASN A 284 -2.84 -14.60 -16.58
N ALA A 285 -3.90 -14.79 -15.78
CA ALA A 285 -5.16 -15.36 -16.26
C ALA A 285 -5.77 -14.50 -17.38
N ALA A 286 -5.77 -13.18 -17.22
CA ALA A 286 -6.26 -12.26 -18.24
C ALA A 286 -5.42 -12.30 -19.52
N MET A 287 -4.11 -12.47 -19.42
CA MET A 287 -3.22 -12.63 -20.59
C MET A 287 -3.45 -13.93 -21.36
N VAL A 288 -4.03 -14.96 -20.71
CA VAL A 288 -4.48 -16.18 -21.40
C VAL A 288 -5.82 -15.95 -22.10
N CYS A 289 -6.76 -15.28 -21.42
CA CYS A 289 -8.12 -15.05 -21.92
C CYS A 289 -8.21 -13.97 -23.02
N GLY A 290 -7.50 -12.85 -22.86
CA GLY A 290 -7.58 -11.69 -23.75
C GLY A 290 -7.29 -12.03 -25.22
N PRO A 291 -6.19 -12.72 -25.55
CA PRO A 291 -5.89 -13.11 -26.92
C PRO A 291 -6.92 -14.05 -27.56
N GLN A 292 -7.75 -14.75 -26.77
CA GLN A 292 -8.81 -15.62 -27.33
C GLN A 292 -9.92 -14.83 -28.03
N LEU A 293 -9.96 -13.51 -27.86
CA LEU A 293 -10.85 -12.63 -28.64
C LEU A 293 -10.54 -12.66 -30.14
N THR A 294 -9.35 -13.13 -30.54
CA THR A 294 -9.04 -13.39 -31.96
C THR A 294 -10.00 -14.40 -32.59
N VAL A 295 -10.48 -15.39 -31.84
CA VAL A 295 -11.47 -16.36 -32.33
C VAL A 295 -12.79 -15.66 -32.66
N VAL A 296 -13.21 -14.72 -31.82
CA VAL A 296 -14.41 -13.89 -32.07
C VAL A 296 -14.19 -13.00 -33.29
N PHE A 297 -12.97 -12.44 -33.43
CA PHE A 297 -12.61 -11.60 -34.55
C PHE A 297 -12.67 -12.35 -35.89
N GLU A 298 -12.17 -13.59 -35.94
CA GLU A 298 -12.18 -14.42 -37.14
C GLU A 298 -13.61 -14.87 -37.51
N LYS A 299 -14.43 -15.20 -36.51
CA LYS A 299 -15.78 -15.72 -36.74
C LYS A 299 -16.81 -14.64 -37.05
N ASP A 300 -16.85 -13.58 -36.24
CA ASP A 300 -17.92 -12.58 -36.23
C ASP A 300 -17.42 -11.19 -36.68
N GLY A 301 -16.12 -11.05 -36.94
CA GLY A 301 -15.49 -9.82 -37.40
C GLY A 301 -14.99 -8.90 -36.28
N ALA A 302 -14.41 -7.77 -36.68
CA ALA A 302 -13.77 -6.84 -35.76
C ALA A 302 -14.72 -6.23 -34.72
N GLY A 303 -15.90 -5.78 -35.13
CA GLY A 303 -16.86 -5.09 -34.27
C GLY A 303 -17.20 -5.89 -33.00
N PRO A 304 -17.71 -7.13 -33.13
CA PRO A 304 -18.01 -7.99 -31.99
C PRO A 304 -16.80 -8.26 -31.09
N ALA A 305 -15.62 -8.52 -31.65
CA ALA A 305 -14.42 -8.77 -30.85
C ALA A 305 -14.02 -7.57 -29.97
N PHE A 306 -14.04 -6.35 -30.53
CA PHE A 306 -13.79 -5.13 -29.76
C PHE A 306 -14.90 -4.80 -28.77
N LEU A 307 -16.16 -5.15 -29.07
CA LEU A 307 -17.26 -5.01 -28.11
C LEU A 307 -17.12 -5.94 -26.90
N VAL A 308 -16.67 -7.18 -27.08
CA VAL A 308 -16.37 -8.08 -25.97
C VAL A 308 -15.23 -7.52 -25.10
N ALA A 309 -14.19 -6.97 -25.72
CA ALA A 309 -13.12 -6.30 -24.98
C ALA A 309 -13.64 -5.05 -24.22
N ALA A 310 -14.51 -4.25 -24.83
CA ALA A 310 -15.14 -3.10 -24.18
C ALA A 310 -16.09 -3.53 -23.03
N ALA A 311 -16.76 -4.68 -23.16
CA ALA A 311 -17.59 -5.25 -22.10
C ALA A 311 -16.74 -5.66 -20.87
N ALA A 312 -15.51 -6.14 -21.07
CA ALA A 312 -14.58 -6.36 -19.97
C ALA A 312 -14.23 -5.06 -19.24
N ALA A 313 -14.01 -3.96 -19.95
CA ALA A 313 -13.83 -2.63 -19.33
C ALA A 313 -15.11 -2.14 -18.60
N ALA A 314 -16.30 -2.46 -19.11
CA ALA A 314 -17.55 -2.17 -18.40
C ALA A 314 -17.69 -3.00 -17.10
N CYS A 315 -17.21 -4.25 -17.09
CA CYS A 315 -17.12 -5.05 -15.88
C CYS A 315 -16.15 -4.41 -14.87
N GLU A 316 -14.98 -3.96 -15.32
CA GLU A 316 -14.03 -3.22 -14.48
C GLU A 316 -14.68 -1.99 -13.84
N LEU A 317 -15.41 -1.19 -14.62
CA LEU A 317 -16.17 -0.04 -14.12
C LEU A 317 -17.17 -0.44 -13.03
N GLY A 318 -17.97 -1.48 -13.29
CA GLY A 318 -18.96 -1.97 -12.33
C GLY A 318 -18.34 -2.38 -11.01
N VAL A 319 -17.21 -3.09 -11.05
CA VAL A 319 -16.48 -3.51 -9.85
C VAL A 319 -15.86 -2.29 -9.15
N ALA A 320 -15.26 -1.35 -9.86
CA ALA A 320 -14.66 -0.15 -9.27
C ALA A 320 -15.71 0.69 -8.52
N VAL A 321 -16.88 0.88 -9.12
CA VAL A 321 -18.00 1.59 -8.49
C VAL A 321 -18.55 0.81 -7.29
N ALA A 322 -18.66 -0.51 -7.38
CA ALA A 322 -19.12 -1.34 -6.26
C ALA A 322 -18.16 -1.25 -5.06
N VAL A 323 -16.85 -1.32 -5.30
CA VAL A 323 -15.83 -1.17 -4.25
C VAL A 323 -15.86 0.25 -3.66
N ALA A 324 -15.95 1.28 -4.49
CA ALA A 324 -16.06 2.67 -4.03
C ALA A 324 -17.29 2.88 -3.14
N LYS A 325 -18.45 2.34 -3.53
CA LYS A 325 -19.69 2.40 -2.73
C LYS A 325 -19.55 1.64 -1.41
N ALA A 326 -18.94 0.45 -1.43
CA ALA A 326 -18.73 -0.35 -0.23
C ALA A 326 -17.79 0.36 0.77
N ASP A 327 -16.77 1.07 0.28
CA ASP A 327 -15.87 1.85 1.12
C ASP A 327 -16.54 3.11 1.69
N ALA A 328 -17.36 3.80 0.88
CA ALA A 328 -18.15 4.93 1.36
C ALA A 328 -19.16 4.50 2.45
N ALA A 329 -19.84 3.35 2.25
CA ALA A 329 -20.77 2.80 3.23
C ALA A 329 -20.07 2.35 4.53
N GLY A 330 -18.89 1.72 4.42
CA GLY A 330 -18.08 1.35 5.58
C GLY A 330 -17.53 2.57 6.34
N GLY A 331 -17.16 3.63 5.62
CA GLY A 331 -16.76 4.91 6.20
C GLY A 331 -17.90 5.61 6.92
N ALA A 332 -19.09 5.64 6.32
CA ALA A 332 -20.31 6.18 6.93
C ALA A 332 -20.74 5.38 8.16
N SER A 333 -20.61 4.04 8.14
CA SER A 333 -20.85 3.19 9.30
C SER A 333 -19.84 3.43 10.42
N ARG A 334 -18.57 3.70 10.09
CA ARG A 334 -17.55 4.04 11.09
C ARG A 334 -17.77 5.44 11.66
N ALA A 335 -18.19 6.40 10.84
CA ALA A 335 -18.57 7.75 11.27
C ALA A 335 -19.86 7.75 12.09
N SER A 336 -20.84 6.91 11.75
CA SER A 336 -22.06 6.73 12.53
C SER A 336 -21.81 5.93 13.80
N LEU A 337 -20.89 4.97 13.80
CA LEU A 337 -20.40 4.30 15.01
C LEU A 337 -19.61 5.26 15.90
N LEU A 338 -18.82 6.17 15.35
CA LEU A 338 -18.15 7.25 16.11
C LEU A 338 -19.16 8.28 16.64
N ALA A 339 -20.20 8.60 15.85
CA ALA A 339 -21.30 9.45 16.29
C ALA A 339 -22.14 8.77 17.39
N ALA A 340 -22.40 7.47 17.25
CA ALA A 340 -23.13 6.65 18.21
C ALA A 340 -22.28 6.29 19.45
N SER A 341 -20.95 6.21 19.33
CA SER A 341 -20.03 5.93 20.45
C SER A 341 -19.66 7.18 21.25
N GLY A 342 -20.20 8.36 20.92
CA GLY A 342 -19.96 9.54 21.75
C GLY A 342 -19.77 10.86 21.01
N GLY A 343 -20.56 11.10 19.97
CA GLY A 343 -21.02 12.47 19.63
C GLY A 343 -22.17 12.91 20.54
N GLY A 344 -22.30 12.30 21.72
CA GLY A 344 -23.07 12.86 22.82
C GLY A 344 -22.48 14.22 23.12
N ARG A 345 -23.15 15.25 22.61
CA ARG A 345 -23.27 16.54 23.26
C ARG A 345 -23.64 16.20 24.70
N ARG A 346 -22.64 16.01 25.56
CA ARG A 346 -22.82 16.10 26.99
C ARG A 346 -23.53 17.44 27.13
N GLU A 347 -24.81 17.41 27.46
CA GLU A 347 -25.36 18.45 28.30
C GLU A 347 -24.25 18.77 29.29
N ARG A 348 -23.87 20.05 29.36
CA ARG A 348 -23.07 20.55 30.46
C ARG A 348 -23.89 20.32 31.73
N ALA A 349 -24.01 19.06 32.19
CA ALA A 349 -23.97 18.76 33.59
C ALA A 349 -22.77 19.57 34.08
N ALA A 350 -23.07 20.56 34.93
CA ALA A 350 -22.13 21.50 35.49
C ALA A 350 -20.76 20.83 35.58
N ASP A 351 -19.74 21.44 34.93
CA ASP A 351 -18.43 20.84 34.77
C ASP A 351 -18.09 20.09 36.06
N PRO A 352 -17.95 18.75 36.02
CA PRO A 352 -17.56 18.03 37.21
C PRO A 352 -16.31 18.73 37.73
N PRO A 353 -16.25 19.08 39.03
CA PRO A 353 -15.17 19.90 39.57
C PRO A 353 -13.84 19.37 39.04
N PRO A 354 -12.93 20.26 38.60
CA PRO A 354 -11.73 19.87 37.88
C PRO A 354 -11.09 18.70 38.60
N ARG A 355 -11.07 17.54 37.91
CA ARG A 355 -10.55 16.32 38.53
C ARG A 355 -9.13 16.62 38.99
N PRO A 356 -8.73 16.17 40.19
CA PRO A 356 -7.35 16.33 40.63
C PRO A 356 -6.42 15.83 39.52
N ARG A 357 -5.44 16.65 39.14
CA ARG A 357 -4.51 16.43 38.00
C ARG A 357 -3.94 15.00 37.97
N ASP A 358 -3.63 14.45 39.13
CA ASP A 358 -3.08 13.10 39.27
C ASP A 358 -4.06 11.99 38.84
N VAL A 359 -5.37 12.16 39.10
CA VAL A 359 -6.42 11.21 38.71
C VAL A 359 -6.60 11.21 37.19
N PHE A 360 -6.55 12.39 36.57
CA PHE A 360 -6.64 12.53 35.12
C PHE A 360 -5.47 11.86 34.40
N LEU A 361 -4.24 12.06 34.89
CA LEU A 361 -3.04 11.45 34.32
C LEU A 361 -3.08 9.91 34.44
N ALA A 362 -3.50 9.38 35.59
CA ALA A 362 -3.60 7.93 35.80
C ALA A 362 -4.63 7.27 34.87
N GLU A 363 -5.80 7.88 34.66
CA GLU A 363 -6.81 7.36 33.72
C GLU A 363 -6.33 7.44 32.26
N THR A 364 -5.65 8.53 31.90
CA THR A 364 -5.09 8.72 30.55
C THR A 364 -4.00 7.70 30.25
N ALA A 365 -3.09 7.44 31.20
CA ALA A 365 -2.06 6.42 31.08
C ALA A 365 -2.68 5.04 30.82
N LYS A 366 -3.64 4.63 31.67
CA LYS A 366 -4.33 3.35 31.55
C LYS A 366 -5.05 3.18 30.20
N HIS A 367 -5.64 4.26 29.68
CA HIS A 367 -6.31 4.22 28.38
C HIS A 367 -5.30 4.13 27.23
N LEU A 368 -4.19 4.86 27.31
CA LEU A 368 -3.11 4.81 26.33
C LEU A 368 -2.47 3.41 26.28
N GLU A 369 -2.19 2.84 27.45
CA GLU A 369 -1.68 1.47 27.62
C GLU A 369 -2.59 0.44 26.94
N ALA A 370 -3.89 0.49 27.23
CA ALA A 370 -4.87 -0.42 26.64
C ALA A 370 -4.94 -0.29 25.11
N VAL A 371 -4.81 0.91 24.56
CA VAL A 371 -4.81 1.16 23.11
C VAL A 371 -3.53 0.67 22.46
N LEU A 372 -2.37 0.88 23.10
CA LEU A 372 -1.06 0.45 22.59
C LEU A 372 -0.93 -1.07 22.63
N LEU A 373 -1.30 -1.70 23.75
CA LEU A 373 -1.37 -3.15 23.90
C LEU A 373 -2.35 -3.77 22.92
N GLY A 374 -3.55 -3.20 22.78
CA GLY A 374 -4.56 -3.67 21.81
C GLY A 374 -4.12 -3.55 20.34
N ARG A 375 -3.09 -2.75 20.04
CA ARG A 375 -2.50 -2.58 18.70
C ARG A 375 -1.16 -3.31 18.54
N ASN A 376 -0.77 -4.12 19.52
CA ASN A 376 0.46 -4.91 19.51
C ASN A 376 1.74 -4.05 19.41
N TYR A 377 1.69 -2.83 19.97
CA TYR A 377 2.91 -2.05 20.19
C TYR A 377 3.55 -2.55 21.48
N GLU A 378 4.80 -3.01 21.41
CA GLU A 378 5.65 -3.13 22.59
C GLU A 378 5.91 -1.72 23.11
N VAL A 379 5.25 -1.37 24.21
CA VAL A 379 5.40 -0.06 24.85
C VAL A 379 6.85 0.16 25.29
N ASP A 380 7.58 -0.93 25.55
CA ASP A 380 9.00 -0.98 25.90
C ASP A 380 9.95 -0.61 24.75
N THR A 381 9.47 -0.51 23.50
CA THR A 381 10.32 -0.07 22.39
C THR A 381 10.47 1.46 22.36
N TYR A 382 11.69 1.94 22.13
CA TYR A 382 12.00 3.37 22.03
C TYR A 382 11.08 4.11 21.04
N ARG A 383 10.71 3.48 19.92
CA ARG A 383 9.78 4.08 18.94
C ARG A 383 8.37 4.26 19.51
N ALA A 384 7.88 3.34 20.35
CA ALA A 384 6.60 3.50 21.02
C ALA A 384 6.65 4.65 22.04
N GLN A 385 7.75 4.76 22.80
CA GLN A 385 7.96 5.85 23.76
C GLN A 385 8.02 7.23 23.09
N VAL A 386 8.75 7.35 21.96
CA VAL A 386 8.81 8.59 21.18
C VAL A 386 7.43 8.95 20.61
N CYS A 387 6.72 7.97 20.05
CA CYS A 387 5.38 8.18 19.51
C CYS A 387 4.38 8.60 20.61
N VAL A 388 4.44 7.95 21.78
CA VAL A 388 3.63 8.32 22.95
C VAL A 388 3.97 9.73 23.40
N ARG A 389 5.25 10.09 23.47
CA ARG A 389 5.70 11.46 23.80
C ARG A 389 5.16 12.47 22.79
N GLU A 390 5.30 12.24 21.49
CA GLU A 390 4.79 13.16 20.46
C GLU A 390 3.26 13.31 20.53
N ILE A 391 2.54 12.22 20.80
CA ILE A 391 1.09 12.24 21.01
C ILE A 391 0.73 13.05 22.26
N LEU A 392 1.47 12.88 23.36
CA LEU A 392 1.22 13.61 24.61
C LEU A 392 1.57 15.10 24.48
N ASP A 393 2.70 15.42 23.85
CA ASP A 393 3.14 16.79 23.58
C ASP A 393 2.13 17.50 22.66
N GLY A 394 1.56 16.79 21.68
CA GLY A 394 0.52 17.31 20.80
C GLY A 394 -0.87 17.40 21.43
N ALA A 395 -1.24 16.45 22.30
CA ALA A 395 -2.56 16.41 22.92
C ALA A 395 -2.68 17.33 24.14
N PHE A 396 -1.56 17.60 24.83
CA PHE A 396 -1.55 18.34 26.08
C PHE A 396 -0.54 19.51 26.13
N PRO A 397 -0.54 20.43 25.15
CA PRO A 397 0.40 21.57 25.16
C PRO A 397 0.16 22.53 26.34
N TYR A 398 -0.98 22.41 27.03
CA TYR A 398 -1.41 23.30 28.11
C TYR A 398 -1.22 22.72 29.53
N LEU A 399 -0.70 21.48 29.68
CA LEU A 399 -0.57 20.85 31.01
C LEU A 399 0.55 21.44 31.88
N ALA A 400 1.29 22.44 31.39
CA ALA A 400 2.16 23.25 32.21
C ALA A 400 2.19 24.72 31.76
N PRO A 401 2.07 25.69 32.69
CA PRO A 401 2.35 27.09 32.40
C PRO A 401 3.86 27.23 32.12
N GLY A 402 4.25 27.24 30.85
CA GLY A 402 5.66 27.37 30.44
C GLY A 402 6.06 26.64 29.15
N GLY A 403 5.16 25.89 28.50
CA GLY A 403 5.43 25.19 27.25
C GLY A 403 5.97 23.76 27.42
N THR A 404 6.21 23.09 26.29
CA THR A 404 6.60 21.67 26.18
C THR A 404 7.96 21.34 26.80
N GLU A 405 8.82 22.34 27.03
CA GLU A 405 10.11 22.17 27.72
C GLU A 405 10.06 22.54 29.21
N SER A 406 8.88 22.90 29.73
CA SER A 406 8.80 23.26 31.14
C SER A 406 9.08 22.04 32.05
N PRO A 407 9.82 22.23 33.16
CA PRO A 407 10.11 21.15 34.10
C PRO A 407 8.85 20.45 34.64
N ALA A 408 7.72 21.17 34.72
CA ALA A 408 6.44 20.62 35.15
C ALA A 408 5.80 19.70 34.10
N HIS A 409 5.90 20.05 32.81
CA HIS A 409 5.44 19.20 31.71
C HIS A 409 6.25 17.91 31.64
N MET A 410 7.58 18.02 31.66
CA MET A 410 8.47 16.86 31.62
C MET A 410 8.25 15.94 32.83
N ARG A 411 7.98 16.51 34.00
CA ARG A 411 7.62 15.73 35.20
C ARG A 411 6.30 14.96 35.03
N ASP A 412 5.30 15.56 34.39
CA ASP A 412 4.01 14.91 34.14
C ASP A 412 4.11 13.79 33.12
N VAL A 413 4.81 14.03 32.00
CA VAL A 413 5.12 12.97 31.02
C VAL A 413 5.94 11.87 31.71
N GLY A 414 6.90 12.25 32.57
CA GLY A 414 7.66 11.37 33.47
C GLY A 414 6.79 10.41 34.25
N ARG A 415 5.79 10.96 34.96
CA ARG A 415 4.83 10.20 35.75
C ARG A 415 3.96 9.29 34.90
N LEU A 416 3.53 9.76 33.74
CA LEU A 416 2.71 8.98 32.83
C LEU A 416 3.48 7.78 32.28
N MET A 417 4.72 7.99 31.86
CA MET A 417 5.62 6.92 31.38
C MET A 417 5.97 5.93 32.50
N ALA A 418 6.19 6.40 33.73
CA ALA A 418 6.38 5.51 34.88
C ALA A 418 5.15 4.61 35.10
N SER A 419 3.94 5.18 35.00
CA SER A 419 2.71 4.39 35.14
C SER A 419 2.48 3.38 34.01
N LEU A 420 3.15 3.55 32.86
CA LEU A 420 3.20 2.60 31.75
C LEU A 420 4.31 1.54 31.92
N GLY A 421 5.03 1.53 33.06
CA GLY A 421 6.11 0.58 33.35
C GLY A 421 7.52 1.06 33.01
N HIS A 422 7.71 2.31 32.59
CA HIS A 422 9.02 2.85 32.20
C HIS A 422 9.69 3.64 33.32
N ASP A 423 10.03 2.95 34.40
CA ASP A 423 10.67 3.55 35.58
C ASP A 423 12.04 4.19 35.27
N ASP A 424 12.79 3.65 34.30
CA ASP A 424 14.12 4.15 33.94
C ASP A 424 14.06 5.50 33.21
N TRP A 425 13.08 5.69 32.34
CA TRP A 425 12.88 6.98 31.69
C TRP A 425 12.39 8.03 32.67
N ALA A 426 11.50 7.64 33.59
CA ALA A 426 11.04 8.52 34.66
C ALA A 426 12.20 8.96 35.57
N LYS A 427 13.18 8.07 35.82
CA LYS A 427 14.43 8.41 36.53
C LYS A 427 15.32 9.34 35.72
N ASP A 428 15.57 9.07 34.43
CA ASP A 428 16.40 9.93 33.59
C ASP A 428 15.83 11.36 33.47
N VAL A 429 14.50 11.49 33.42
CA VAL A 429 13.81 12.79 33.50
C VAL A 429 13.91 13.40 34.90
N GLN A 430 13.85 12.61 35.98
CA GLN A 430 14.07 13.13 37.34
C GLN A 430 15.51 13.61 37.56
N ASP A 431 16.49 12.91 37.02
CA ASP A 431 17.91 13.19 37.17
C ASP A 431 18.33 14.40 36.33
N LYS A 432 17.86 14.49 35.07
CA LYS A 432 18.14 15.64 34.18
C LYS A 432 17.55 16.96 34.69
N PHE A 433 16.46 16.91 35.43
CA PHE A 433 15.78 18.11 35.93
C PHE A 433 15.87 18.28 37.45
N GLN A 434 16.71 17.49 38.14
CA GLN A 434 16.98 17.52 39.59
C GLN A 434 15.73 17.56 40.47
N PHE A 435 14.89 16.52 40.43
CA PHE A 435 13.70 16.43 41.28
C PHE A 435 13.93 15.58 42.53
N GLU A 436 13.29 15.95 43.65
CA GLU A 436 13.27 15.14 44.87
C GLU A 436 12.66 13.75 44.60
N PRO A 437 13.28 12.65 45.09
CA PRO A 437 12.77 11.30 44.87
C PRO A 437 11.40 11.13 45.54
N MET A 438 10.46 10.51 44.82
CA MET A 438 9.15 10.16 45.36
C MET A 438 9.31 9.28 46.60
N ARG A 439 8.89 9.79 47.77
CA ARG A 439 8.60 8.93 48.93
C ARG A 439 7.52 7.93 48.52
N ARG A 440 7.91 6.66 48.36
CA ARG A 440 6.99 5.54 48.12
C ARG A 440 5.87 5.59 49.16
N ARG A 441 4.62 5.76 48.72
CA ARG A 441 3.47 5.53 49.60
C ARG A 441 3.46 4.04 49.98
N PRO A 442 3.26 3.70 51.26
CA PRO A 442 3.18 2.31 51.67
C PRO A 442 1.99 1.64 50.95
N LYS A 443 2.23 0.43 50.44
CA LYS A 443 1.19 -0.43 49.85
C LYS A 443 0.09 -0.64 50.90
N THR A 444 -1.03 0.05 50.78
CA THR A 444 -2.23 -0.28 51.56
C THR A 444 -2.75 -1.63 51.05
N ARG A 445 -2.58 -2.66 51.88
CA ARG A 445 -3.26 -3.94 51.77
C ARG A 445 -4.77 -3.66 51.70
N PHE A 446 -5.38 -3.89 50.54
CA PHE A 446 -6.80 -4.20 50.46
C PHE A 446 -6.96 -5.64 50.96
N SER A 447 -7.19 -5.80 52.26
CA SER A 447 -7.73 -7.04 52.81
C SER A 447 -9.24 -6.98 52.73
N HIS A 448 -9.80 -8.01 52.08
CA HIS A 448 -11.19 -8.42 52.23
C HIS A 448 -11.56 -8.47 53.72
N ASP A 449 -12.54 -7.67 54.14
CA ASP A 449 -13.44 -8.02 55.22
C ASP A 449 -14.68 -7.10 55.18
N ILE A 450 -15.77 -7.60 54.58
CA ILE A 450 -17.11 -7.10 54.87
C ILE A 450 -17.98 -8.34 55.13
N GLN A 451 -17.92 -8.80 56.37
CA GLN A 451 -18.93 -9.65 56.98
C GLN A 451 -19.63 -8.83 58.09
N GLY A 452 -20.93 -8.61 57.90
CA GLY A 452 -21.96 -8.48 58.94
C GLY A 452 -21.78 -7.46 60.06
N ARG A 453 -22.59 -6.40 60.03
CA ARG A 453 -23.41 -6.03 61.19
C ARG A 453 -24.62 -5.18 60.79
N GLU A 454 -25.78 -5.80 60.95
CA GLU A 454 -27.07 -5.15 61.08
C GLU A 454 -27.14 -4.24 62.32
N SER A 455 -28.18 -3.40 62.33
CA SER A 455 -28.89 -2.89 63.51
C SER A 455 -28.56 -1.46 63.97
N SER A 456 -29.38 -0.53 63.45
CA SER A 456 -30.38 0.22 64.23
C SER A 456 -30.27 1.75 64.29
N ARG A 457 -31.43 2.37 63.98
CA ARG A 457 -31.94 3.70 64.36
C ARG A 457 -31.23 4.90 63.73
N GLY A 458 -31.90 5.90 63.17
CA GLY A 458 -33.31 6.26 63.15
C GLY A 458 -33.42 7.79 63.08
N ALA A 459 -34.31 8.27 62.20
CA ALA A 459 -35.05 9.52 62.28
C ALA A 459 -34.33 10.90 62.19
N LEU A 460 -34.97 11.73 61.35
CA LEU A 460 -35.20 13.19 61.43
C LEU A 460 -34.37 14.13 60.53
N CYS A 461 -35.18 14.90 59.78
CA CYS A 461 -34.95 16.10 58.95
C CYS A 461 -34.42 15.89 57.53
#